data_AF-A0A934TAZ7-F1
#
_entry.id   AF-A0A934TAZ7-F1
#
_cell.length_a   1.000
_cell.length_b   1.000
_cell.length_c   1.000
_cell.angle_alpha   90.00
_cell.angle_beta   90.00
_cell.angle_gamma   90.00
#
_symmetry.space_group_name_H-M   'P 1'
#
loop_
_entity.id
_entity.type
_entity.pdbx_description
1 polymer ?
#
loop_
_entity_poly.entity_id
_entity_poly.type
_entity_poly.pdbx_seq_one_letter_code
_entity_poly.pdbx_strand_id
1 'polypeptide(L)'
;MPKFLTDKEFERLTNRSAMLDSIVAAVVKTNPELKAEDVTAELIIQALTSTDNASDPGLQSKFDALQEQYDGVVSERDNLQSQVDNLLNGAAEDSASITSDSEVTAKPATLLDIAKNLKGDTAAIINAAIEDGFLPKQN
;
A
#
# COMPACT_ATOMS: atom_id res chain seq x y z
N MET A 1 64.93 22.00 37.00
CA MET A 1 64.72 20.78 36.19
C MET A 1 64.17 21.21 34.84
N PRO A 2 64.68 20.69 33.71
CA PRO A 2 64.05 20.93 32.42
C PRO A 2 62.62 20.38 32.43
N LYS A 3 61.68 21.07 31.75
CA LYS A 3 60.33 20.55 31.55
C LYS A 3 60.43 19.25 30.73
N PHE A 4 59.80 18.18 31.21
CA PHE A 4 59.76 16.89 30.52
C PHE A 4 58.91 16.91 29.24
N LEU A 5 57.98 17.86 29.13
CA LEU A 5 57.10 18.06 28.00
C LEU A 5 57.10 19.54 27.61
N THR A 6 56.99 19.81 26.32
CA THR A 6 56.63 21.14 25.82
C THR A 6 55.20 21.47 26.24
N ASP A 7 54.86 22.76 26.31
CA ASP A 7 53.51 23.20 26.71
C ASP A 7 52.44 22.64 25.76
N LYS A 8 52.76 22.51 24.47
CA LYS A 8 51.89 21.89 23.44
C LYS A 8 51.70 20.39 23.65
N GLU A 9 52.74 19.67 24.07
CA GLU A 9 52.64 18.24 24.37
C GLU A 9 51.84 18.00 25.65
N PHE A 10 52.04 18.85 26.66
CA PHE A 10 51.26 18.82 27.90
C PHE A 10 49.77 19.03 27.62
N GLU A 11 49.41 20.09 26.88
CA GLU A 11 48.02 20.38 26.51
C GLU A 11 47.38 19.23 25.72
N ARG A 12 48.12 18.64 24.77
CA ARG A 12 47.66 17.45 24.04
C ARG A 12 47.41 16.27 24.96
N LEU A 13 48.27 16.04 25.94
CA LEU A 13 48.13 14.93 26.88
C LEU A 13 46.92 15.14 27.81
N THR A 14 46.73 16.37 28.28
CA THR A 14 45.55 16.77 29.09
C THR A 14 44.25 16.59 28.31
N ASN A 15 44.21 16.98 27.04
CA ASN A 15 43.01 16.78 26.21
C ASN A 15 42.72 15.30 25.97
N ARG A 16 43.76 14.48 25.78
CA ARG A 16 43.60 13.02 25.63
C ARG A 16 43.15 12.35 26.93
N SER A 17 43.64 12.78 28.09
CA SER A 17 43.18 12.23 29.37
C SER A 17 41.71 12.56 29.62
N ALA A 18 41.27 13.80 29.34
CA ALA A 18 39.86 14.18 29.45
C ALA A 18 38.94 13.34 28.54
N MET A 19 39.41 12.97 27.35
CA MET A 19 38.68 12.04 26.48
C MET A 19 38.57 10.63 27.08
N LEU A 20 39.63 10.13 27.71
CA LEU A 20 39.60 8.83 28.40
C LEU A 20 38.59 8.84 29.55
N ASP A 21 38.58 9.90 30.37
CA ASP A 21 37.61 10.05 31.46
C ASP A 21 36.16 10.02 30.94
N SER A 22 35.91 10.68 29.80
CA SER A 22 34.59 10.66 29.16
C SER A 22 34.20 9.26 28.66
N ILE A 23 35.16 8.49 28.14
CA ILE A 23 34.92 7.12 27.68
C ILE A 23 34.61 6.22 28.88
N VAL A 24 35.39 6.30 29.95
CA VAL A 24 35.18 5.55 31.20
C VAL A 24 33.80 5.86 31.78
N ALA A 25 33.44 7.13 31.87
CA ALA A 25 32.13 7.55 32.36
C ALA A 25 30.98 7.01 31.50
N ALA A 26 31.12 7.01 30.17
CA ALA A 26 30.10 6.47 29.28
C ALA A 26 29.94 4.94 29.43
N VAL A 27 31.06 4.21 29.58
CA VAL A 27 31.04 2.75 29.74
C VAL A 27 30.41 2.33 31.06
N VAL A 28 30.79 2.96 32.17
CA VAL A 28 30.22 2.70 33.50
C VAL A 28 28.72 3.06 33.55
N LYS A 29 28.31 4.14 32.88
CA LYS A 29 26.89 4.53 32.79
C LYS A 29 26.05 3.47 32.09
N THR A 30 26.59 2.86 31.03
CA THR A 30 25.90 1.81 30.26
C THR A 30 26.01 0.45 30.94
N ASN A 31 27.04 0.23 31.75
CA ASN A 31 27.32 -1.03 32.44
C ASN A 31 27.54 -0.76 33.95
N PRO A 32 26.45 -0.60 34.73
CA PRO A 32 26.54 -0.17 36.13
C PRO A 32 27.24 -1.15 37.07
N GLU A 33 27.50 -2.38 36.60
CA GLU A 33 28.27 -3.39 37.34
C GLU A 33 29.80 -3.20 37.23
N LEU A 34 30.26 -2.48 36.20
CA LEU A 34 31.67 -2.14 36.03
C LEU A 34 32.02 -0.91 36.85
N LYS A 35 33.14 -0.96 37.57
CA LYS A 35 33.70 0.24 38.19
C LYS A 35 34.64 0.94 37.23
N ALA A 36 34.90 2.23 37.48
CA ALA A 36 35.79 3.02 36.63
C ALA A 36 37.20 2.41 36.52
N GLU A 37 37.66 1.76 37.59
CA GLU A 37 38.98 1.10 37.65
C GLU A 37 39.05 -0.17 36.78
N ASP A 38 37.89 -0.77 36.47
CA ASP A 38 37.80 -1.97 35.64
C ASP A 38 37.79 -1.64 34.14
N VAL A 39 37.62 -0.37 33.78
CA VAL A 39 37.60 0.10 32.38
C VAL A 39 39.02 0.28 31.85
N THR A 40 39.60 -0.81 31.36
CA THR A 40 40.94 -0.82 30.75
C THR A 40 40.91 -0.59 29.24
N ALA A 41 42.04 -0.18 28.66
CA ALA A 41 42.16 -0.04 27.22
C ALA A 41 41.88 -1.38 26.50
N GLU A 42 42.36 -2.50 27.05
CA GLU A 42 42.10 -3.84 26.54
C GLU A 42 40.61 -4.19 26.54
N LEU A 43 39.87 -3.85 27.60
CA LEU A 43 38.42 -4.05 27.66
C LEU A 43 37.69 -3.26 26.56
N ILE A 44 38.09 -2.00 26.34
CA ILE A 44 37.52 -1.15 25.28
C ILE A 44 37.85 -1.72 23.90
N ILE A 45 39.09 -2.11 23.67
CA ILE A 45 39.52 -2.71 22.40
C ILE A 45 38.74 -4.01 22.17
N GLN A 46 38.58 -4.85 23.19
CA GLN A 46 37.80 -6.07 23.10
C GLN A 46 36.34 -5.75 22.80
N ALA A 47 35.71 -4.79 23.46
CA ALA A 47 34.33 -4.40 23.16
C ALA A 47 34.15 -3.87 21.72
N LEU A 48 35.13 -3.13 21.20
CA LEU A 48 35.11 -2.61 19.82
C LEU A 48 35.44 -3.66 18.76
N THR A 49 36.20 -4.70 19.12
CA THR A 49 36.63 -5.77 18.20
C THR A 49 35.82 -7.05 18.31
N SER A 50 35.04 -7.22 19.37
CA SER A 50 34.01 -8.23 19.48
C SER A 50 32.97 -7.97 18.39
N THR A 51 33.04 -8.79 17.34
CA THR A 51 32.16 -8.79 16.16
C THR A 51 30.68 -8.96 16.50
N ASP A 52 30.35 -9.31 17.75
CA ASP A 52 28.99 -9.47 18.24
C ASP A 52 28.21 -8.13 18.33
N ASN A 53 28.88 -6.98 18.31
CA ASN A 53 28.19 -5.69 18.17
C ASN A 53 27.65 -5.45 16.74
N ALA A 54 28.02 -6.27 15.76
CA ALA A 54 27.55 -6.18 14.38
C ALA A 54 26.40 -7.15 14.04
N SER A 55 26.02 -8.04 14.97
CA SER A 55 24.99 -9.06 14.75
C SER A 55 24.03 -9.08 15.92
N ASP A 56 23.21 -8.04 16.08
CA ASP A 56 22.01 -8.16 16.93
C ASP A 56 21.04 -9.10 16.20
N PRO A 57 20.86 -10.37 16.62
CA PRO A 57 19.96 -11.31 15.96
C PRO A 57 18.51 -10.80 15.98
N GLY A 58 18.16 -9.93 16.93
CA GLY A 58 16.86 -9.27 16.97
C GLY A 58 16.69 -8.24 15.84
N LEU A 59 17.78 -7.63 15.37
CA LEU A 59 17.75 -6.69 14.26
C LEU A 59 17.63 -7.41 12.91
N GLN A 60 18.34 -8.55 12.74
CA GLN A 60 18.18 -9.41 11.58
C GLN A 60 16.77 -9.99 11.50
N SER A 61 16.24 -10.50 12.62
CA SER A 61 14.87 -11.03 12.65
C SER A 61 13.82 -9.95 12.35
N LYS A 62 14.02 -8.71 12.84
CA LYS A 62 13.16 -7.57 12.48
C LYS A 62 13.27 -7.22 10.99
N PHE A 63 14.47 -7.28 10.43
CA PHE A 63 14.69 -7.03 9.00
C PHE A 63 13.96 -8.08 8.15
N ASP A 64 14.13 -9.37 8.47
CA ASP A 64 13.47 -10.46 7.76
C ASP A 64 11.93 -10.36 7.85
N ALA A 65 11.40 -10.04 9.03
CA ALA A 65 9.96 -9.83 9.21
C ALA A 65 9.43 -8.62 8.41
N LEU A 66 10.23 -7.55 8.32
CA LEU A 66 9.86 -6.36 7.55
C LEU A 66 9.92 -6.62 6.04
N GLN A 67 10.89 -7.43 5.60
CA GLN A 67 11.03 -7.91 4.22
C GLN A 67 9.80 -8.73 3.81
N GLU A 68 9.37 -9.68 4.65
CA GLU A 68 8.18 -10.51 4.40
C GLU A 68 6.89 -9.66 4.31
N GLN A 69 6.73 -8.68 5.20
CA GLN A 69 5.60 -7.75 5.12
C GLN A 69 5.62 -6.90 3.83
N TYR A 70 6.80 -6.44 3.43
CA TYR A 70 6.97 -5.66 2.20
C TYR A 70 6.57 -6.49 0.97
N ASP A 71 7.05 -7.74 0.88
CA ASP A 71 6.73 -8.63 -0.24
C ASP A 71 5.22 -8.97 -0.31
N GLY A 72 4.58 -9.10 0.85
CA GLY A 72 3.12 -9.27 0.95
C GLY A 72 2.34 -8.07 0.41
N VAL A 73 2.72 -6.86 0.81
CA VAL A 73 2.09 -5.61 0.35
C VAL A 73 2.30 -5.41 -1.15
N VAL A 74 3.49 -5.70 -1.68
CA VAL A 74 3.76 -5.62 -3.12
C VAL A 74 2.86 -6.57 -3.90
N SER A 75 2.70 -7.81 -3.42
CA SER A 75 1.83 -8.81 -4.06
C SER A 75 0.36 -8.40 -4.05
N GLU A 76 -0.13 -7.82 -2.95
CA GLU A 76 -1.50 -7.30 -2.87
C GLU A 76 -1.71 -6.13 -3.85
N ARG A 77 -0.75 -5.20 -3.91
CA ARG A 77 -0.78 -4.07 -4.85
C ARG A 77 -0.85 -4.56 -6.30
N ASP A 78 -0.04 -5.54 -6.67
CA ASP A 78 -0.01 -6.08 -8.03
C ASP A 78 -1.35 -6.77 -8.40
N ASN A 79 -1.95 -7.48 -7.44
CA ASN A 79 -3.27 -8.10 -7.63
C ASN A 79 -4.37 -7.03 -7.82
N LEU A 80 -4.41 -6.00 -6.97
CA LEU A 80 -5.36 -4.91 -7.10
C LEU A 80 -5.21 -4.16 -8.42
N GLN A 81 -3.97 -3.93 -8.87
CA GLN A 81 -3.71 -3.32 -10.17
C GLN A 81 -4.28 -4.17 -11.31
N SER A 82 -4.07 -5.48 -11.29
CA SER A 82 -4.64 -6.40 -12.29
C SER A 82 -6.17 -6.39 -12.28
N GLN A 83 -6.81 -6.32 -11.11
CA GLN A 83 -8.28 -6.19 -11.01
C GLN A 83 -8.77 -4.88 -11.63
N VAL A 84 -8.09 -3.76 -11.37
CA VAL A 84 -8.42 -2.46 -11.96
C VAL A 84 -8.27 -2.50 -13.47
N ASP A 85 -7.18 -3.07 -13.99
CA ASP A 85 -6.95 -3.19 -15.42
C ASP A 85 -8.03 -4.06 -16.09
N ASN A 86 -8.44 -5.16 -15.45
CA ASN A 86 -9.53 -6.00 -15.94
C ASN A 86 -10.88 -5.28 -15.94
N LEU A 87 -11.18 -4.46 -14.92
CA LEU A 87 -12.42 -3.67 -14.87
C LEU A 87 -12.44 -2.59 -15.95
N LEU A 88 -11.31 -1.89 -16.15
CA LEU A 88 -11.20 -0.85 -17.17
C LEU A 88 -11.29 -1.42 -18.60
N ASN A 89 -10.66 -2.56 -18.85
CA ASN A 89 -10.70 -3.19 -20.17
C ASN A 89 -12.00 -3.98 -20.42
N GLY A 90 -12.61 -4.57 -19.39
CA GLY A 90 -13.87 -5.30 -19.50
C GLY A 90 -15.10 -4.39 -19.69
N ALA A 91 -15.07 -3.17 -19.16
CA ALA A 91 -16.17 -2.21 -19.34
C ALA A 91 -16.24 -1.60 -20.75
N ALA A 92 -15.22 -1.78 -21.59
CA ALA A 92 -15.18 -1.21 -22.93
C ALA A 92 -15.88 -2.07 -24.01
N GLU A 93 -16.05 -3.38 -23.78
CA GLU A 93 -16.57 -4.29 -24.83
C GLU A 93 -18.07 -4.58 -24.74
N ASP A 94 -18.70 -4.40 -23.57
CA ASP A 94 -20.13 -4.70 -23.37
C ASP A 94 -20.96 -3.42 -23.18
N SER A 95 -20.90 -2.47 -24.12
CA SER A 95 -22.04 -1.57 -24.26
C SER A 95 -23.21 -2.42 -24.77
N ALA A 96 -24.13 -2.79 -23.87
CA ALA A 96 -25.35 -3.49 -24.25
C ALA A 96 -26.08 -2.66 -25.31
N SER A 97 -25.96 -3.07 -26.57
CA SER A 97 -26.71 -2.47 -27.66
C SER A 97 -28.13 -2.98 -27.54
N ILE A 98 -29.05 -2.13 -27.08
CA ILE A 98 -30.48 -2.41 -27.15
C ILE A 98 -30.88 -2.27 -28.61
N THR A 99 -30.70 -3.34 -29.38
CA THR A 99 -31.32 -3.46 -30.71
C THR A 99 -32.71 -4.03 -30.52
N SER A 100 -33.74 -3.22 -30.78
CA SER A 100 -35.08 -3.75 -30.96
C SER A 100 -35.11 -4.55 -32.26
N ASP A 101 -35.37 -5.86 -32.18
CA ASP A 101 -35.57 -6.75 -33.35
C ASP A 101 -36.83 -6.42 -34.18
N SER A 102 -37.49 -5.31 -33.88
CA SER A 102 -38.71 -4.88 -34.53
C SER A 102 -38.59 -3.40 -34.82
N GLU A 103 -38.47 -3.09 -36.11
CA GLU A 103 -38.70 -1.74 -36.62
C GLU A 103 -40.14 -1.36 -36.22
N VAL A 104 -40.31 -0.23 -35.53
CA VAL A 104 -41.65 0.25 -35.14
C VAL A 104 -42.38 0.66 -36.42
N THR A 105 -43.13 -0.27 -37.01
CA THR A 105 -43.94 -0.04 -38.22
C THR A 105 -45.27 0.65 -37.92
N ALA A 106 -45.43 1.20 -36.71
CA ALA A 106 -46.66 1.85 -36.29
C ALA A 106 -46.95 3.06 -37.20
N LYS A 107 -48.12 3.02 -37.85
CA LYS A 107 -48.67 4.17 -38.56
C LYS A 107 -48.77 5.36 -37.59
N PRO A 108 -48.73 6.61 -38.07
CA PRO A 108 -48.78 7.81 -37.22
C PRO A 108 -50.08 8.00 -36.42
N ALA A 109 -51.02 7.05 -36.48
CA ALA A 109 -52.18 7.01 -35.61
C ALA A 109 -51.75 6.53 -34.21
N THR A 110 -52.09 7.27 -33.18
CA THR A 110 -51.76 6.87 -31.81
C THR A 110 -52.72 5.77 -31.36
N LEU A 111 -52.29 4.90 -30.44
CA LEU A 111 -53.20 3.94 -29.75
C LEU A 111 -54.45 4.64 -29.19
N LEU A 112 -54.32 5.90 -28.81
CA LEU A 112 -55.42 6.72 -28.31
C LEU A 112 -56.48 7.00 -29.39
N ASP A 113 -56.09 7.16 -30.66
CA ASP A 113 -57.02 7.37 -31.77
C ASP A 113 -57.78 6.09 -32.11
N ILE A 114 -57.08 4.94 -32.07
CA ILE A 114 -57.69 3.60 -32.21
C ILE A 114 -58.71 3.36 -31.11
N ALA A 115 -58.35 3.63 -29.84
CA ALA A 115 -59.24 3.47 -28.70
C ALA A 115 -60.45 4.41 -28.73
N LYS A 116 -60.29 5.64 -29.25
CA LYS A 116 -61.39 6.58 -29.44
C LYS A 116 -62.34 6.18 -30.56
N ASN A 117 -61.88 5.47 -31.58
CA ASN A 117 -62.71 5.01 -32.70
C ASN A 117 -63.45 3.72 -32.38
N LEU A 118 -62.84 2.82 -31.60
CA LEU A 118 -63.39 1.49 -31.25
C LEU A 118 -64.10 1.47 -29.88
N LYS A 119 -64.59 2.63 -29.41
CA LYS A 119 -65.07 2.89 -28.04
C LYS A 119 -65.76 1.69 -27.38
N GLY A 120 -65.11 1.15 -26.34
CA GLY A 120 -65.67 0.09 -25.49
C GLY A 120 -65.47 -1.34 -26.00
N ASP A 121 -64.96 -1.53 -27.21
CA ASP A 121 -64.58 -2.83 -27.73
C ASP A 121 -63.08 -3.09 -27.50
N THR A 122 -62.78 -3.55 -26.27
CA THR A 122 -61.42 -3.87 -25.85
C THR A 122 -60.76 -4.91 -26.76
N ALA A 123 -61.52 -5.87 -27.29
CA ALA A 123 -60.97 -6.91 -28.16
C ALA A 123 -60.55 -6.34 -29.51
N ALA A 124 -61.37 -5.47 -30.10
CA ALA A 124 -61.03 -4.78 -31.34
C ALA A 124 -59.81 -3.85 -31.16
N ILE A 125 -59.71 -3.16 -30.01
CA ILE A 125 -58.56 -2.29 -29.70
C ILE A 125 -57.27 -3.10 -29.59
N ILE A 126 -57.31 -4.25 -28.91
CA ILE A 126 -56.14 -5.13 -28.78
C ILE A 126 -55.71 -5.66 -30.14
N ASN A 127 -56.65 -6.12 -30.97
CA ASN A 127 -56.33 -6.64 -32.31
C ASN A 127 -55.73 -5.56 -33.22
N ALA A 128 -56.30 -4.35 -33.23
CA ALA A 128 -55.76 -3.23 -33.99
C ALA A 128 -54.36 -2.82 -33.50
N ALA A 129 -54.12 -2.85 -32.18
CA ALA A 129 -52.81 -2.57 -31.61
C ALA A 129 -51.77 -3.65 -31.95
N ILE A 130 -52.17 -4.91 -32.10
CA ILE A 130 -51.30 -6.00 -32.59
C ILE A 130 -51.02 -5.83 -34.09
N GLU A 131 -52.03 -5.48 -34.89
CA GLU A 131 -51.87 -5.25 -36.34
C GLU A 131 -50.96 -4.07 -36.65
N ASP A 132 -51.08 -2.97 -35.90
CA ASP A 132 -50.25 -1.78 -36.06
C ASP A 132 -48.88 -1.89 -35.34
N GLY A 133 -48.58 -3.04 -34.70
CA GLY A 133 -47.27 -3.32 -34.12
C GLY A 133 -46.99 -2.64 -32.77
N PHE A 134 -48.01 -2.10 -32.11
CA PHE A 134 -47.90 -1.58 -30.74
C PHE A 134 -47.85 -2.69 -29.70
N LEU A 135 -48.45 -3.85 -29.99
CA LEU A 135 -48.44 -5.03 -29.13
C LEU A 135 -47.88 -6.24 -29.90
N PRO A 136 -47.13 -7.13 -29.24
CA PRO A 136 -46.66 -8.36 -29.88
C PRO A 136 -47.83 -9.28 -30.22
N LYS A 137 -47.70 -10.06 -31.30
CA LYS A 137 -48.66 -11.13 -31.64
C LYS A 137 -48.69 -12.15 -30.51
N GLN A 138 -49.88 -12.47 -30.02
CA GLN A 138 -50.04 -13.56 -29.06
C GLN A 138 -49.92 -14.89 -29.83
N ASN A 139 -48.98 -15.73 -29.38
CA ASN A 139 -48.84 -17.10 -29.86
C ASN A 139 -49.93 -18.00 -29.30
#